data_AF-A0A2N1RW68-F1
#
_entry.id   AF-A0A2N1RW68-F1
#
_cell.length_a   1.000
_cell.length_b   1.000
_cell.length_c   1.000
_cell.angle_alpha   90.00
_cell.angle_beta   90.00
_cell.angle_gamma   90.00
#
_symmetry.space_group_name_H-M   'P 1'
#
loop_
_entity.id
_entity.type
_entity.pdbx_description
1 polymer ?
#
loop_
_entity_poly.entity_id
_entity_poly.type
_entity_poly.pdbx_seq_one_letter_code
_entity_poly.pdbx_strand_id
1 'polypeptide(L)'
;MNGIYKDAVVYRNHDIMFEKTLSADRTERKIEITMDFSETETGFKLSVTDEDNFTASEEILIAKEISNSADNSQIRKQLAKLGGTIFTASDIKINPVENYFIPVSILNDLRRKVIDKLLQTRITGYKIEPLTIDKTEIPYPYKKADYRQNISNHLAEKFYHRHGVEEIENSTRRITGPLMTTKLCLKHENNLCHKQNSNNKKFTEPYYLTDGNIRFRVEFDCKNCFMLIFKE
;
A
#
# COMPACT_ATOMS: atom_id res chain seq x y z
N MET A 1 -15.86 -21.91 28.57
CA MET A 1 -14.90 -20.87 28.14
C MET A 1 -13.81 -20.78 29.21
N ASN A 2 -12.80 -21.63 29.13
CA ASN A 2 -11.64 -21.55 30.03
C ASN A 2 -10.63 -20.60 29.37
N GLY A 3 -10.35 -19.44 29.99
CA GLY A 3 -9.30 -18.54 29.52
C GLY A 3 -9.59 -17.04 29.56
N ILE A 4 -10.82 -16.61 29.89
CA ILE A 4 -11.17 -15.19 30.03
C ILE A 4 -11.47 -14.90 31.49
N TYR A 5 -10.78 -13.92 32.08
CA TYR A 5 -10.94 -13.46 33.47
C TYR A 5 -11.32 -11.99 33.52
N LYS A 6 -11.79 -11.52 34.69
CA LYS A 6 -12.19 -10.13 34.90
C LYS A 6 -10.97 -9.21 34.65
N ASP A 7 -11.16 -8.15 33.88
CA ASP A 7 -10.13 -7.20 33.42
C ASP A 7 -9.13 -7.75 32.37
N ALA A 8 -9.39 -8.93 31.79
CA ALA A 8 -8.58 -9.43 30.69
C ALA A 8 -8.67 -8.50 29.46
N VAL A 9 -7.50 -8.08 28.96
CA VAL A 9 -7.39 -7.27 27.74
C VAL A 9 -7.65 -8.15 26.53
N VAL A 10 -8.81 -7.96 25.90
CA VAL A 10 -9.19 -8.68 24.69
C VAL A 10 -9.00 -7.75 23.49
N TYR A 11 -8.12 -8.16 22.58
CA TYR A 11 -7.92 -7.48 21.32
C TYR A 11 -8.91 -8.03 20.29
N ARG A 12 -9.74 -7.16 19.70
CA ARG A 12 -10.75 -7.56 18.70
C ARG A 12 -10.16 -8.15 17.42
N ASN A 13 -8.95 -7.74 17.04
CA ASN A 13 -8.33 -8.05 15.74
C ASN A 13 -6.91 -8.65 15.86
N HIS A 14 -6.43 -9.00 17.06
CA HIS A 14 -5.06 -9.47 17.24
C HIS A 14 -5.01 -11.00 17.19
N ASP A 15 -4.74 -11.53 15.99
CA ASP A 15 -4.56 -12.95 15.76
C ASP A 15 -3.06 -13.31 15.75
N ILE A 16 -2.61 -13.99 16.81
CA ILE A 16 -1.21 -14.37 16.99
C ILE A 16 -0.74 -15.34 15.89
N MET A 17 -1.61 -16.21 15.39
CA MET A 17 -1.25 -17.15 14.32
C MET A 17 -1.09 -16.38 13.01
N PHE A 18 -2.00 -15.45 12.71
CA PHE A 18 -1.90 -14.58 11.54
C PHE A 18 -0.62 -13.73 11.57
N GLU A 19 -0.33 -13.07 12.69
CA GLU A 19 0.91 -12.28 12.86
C GLU A 19 2.16 -13.14 12.70
N LYS A 20 2.17 -14.37 13.25
CA LYS A 20 3.27 -15.32 13.04
C LYS A 20 3.43 -15.71 11.57
N THR A 21 2.33 -16.02 10.88
CA THR A 21 2.36 -16.32 9.45
C THR A 21 2.89 -15.14 8.65
N LEU A 22 2.43 -13.91 8.94
CA LEU A 22 2.86 -12.70 8.25
C LEU A 22 4.34 -12.38 8.51
N SER A 23 4.82 -12.60 9.74
CA SER A 23 6.23 -12.43 10.10
C SER A 23 7.16 -13.51 9.52
N ALA A 24 6.61 -14.70 9.22
CA ALA A 24 7.33 -15.81 8.62
C ALA A 24 7.30 -15.77 7.08
N ASP A 25 6.36 -15.03 6.49
CA ASP A 25 6.24 -14.87 5.06
C ASP A 25 7.45 -14.11 4.50
N ARG A 26 8.19 -14.78 3.62
CA ARG A 26 9.35 -14.22 2.90
C ARG A 26 9.06 -14.03 1.43
N THR A 27 7.79 -13.90 1.06
CA THR A 27 7.38 -13.66 -0.32
C THR A 27 7.81 -12.25 -0.73
N GLU A 28 9.02 -12.15 -1.24
CA GLU A 28 9.57 -10.94 -1.84
C GLU A 28 9.34 -11.00 -3.34
N ARG A 29 8.60 -10.03 -3.90
CA ARG A 29 8.57 -9.84 -5.35
C ARG A 29 9.91 -9.28 -5.79
N LYS A 30 10.67 -10.05 -6.56
CA LYS A 30 11.93 -9.63 -7.19
C LYS A 30 11.77 -9.54 -8.70
N ILE A 31 12.60 -8.71 -9.31
CA ILE A 31 12.70 -8.52 -10.75
C ILE A 31 13.77 -9.47 -11.29
N GLU A 32 13.43 -10.25 -12.30
CA GLU A 32 14.40 -11.14 -12.92
C GLU A 32 15.39 -10.36 -13.79
N ILE A 33 16.67 -10.71 -13.68
CA ILE A 33 17.74 -10.14 -14.50
C ILE A 33 18.60 -11.23 -15.14
N THR A 34 18.99 -10.98 -16.38
CA THR A 34 19.97 -11.75 -17.12
C THR A 34 21.30 -11.01 -17.10
N MET A 35 22.40 -11.75 -16.90
CA MET A 35 23.75 -11.20 -16.86
C MET A 35 24.60 -11.81 -17.97
N ASP A 36 25.33 -10.98 -18.70
CA ASP A 36 26.37 -11.39 -19.65
C ASP A 36 27.71 -10.83 -19.18
N PHE A 37 28.62 -11.76 -18.84
CA PHE A 37 29.99 -11.45 -18.49
C PHE A 37 30.91 -11.82 -19.66
N SER A 38 31.51 -10.81 -20.28
CA SER A 38 32.31 -10.93 -21.49
C SER A 38 33.68 -10.27 -21.33
N GLU A 39 34.62 -10.71 -22.14
CA GLU A 39 35.97 -10.17 -22.21
C GLU A 39 36.04 -8.95 -23.14
N THR A 40 36.83 -7.94 -22.74
CA THR A 40 37.18 -6.77 -23.57
C THR A 40 38.67 -6.75 -23.83
N GLU A 41 39.19 -5.91 -24.74
CA GLU A 41 40.63 -5.87 -25.05
C GLU A 41 41.50 -5.67 -23.79
N THR A 42 41.07 -4.79 -22.89
CA THR A 42 41.83 -4.34 -21.72
C THR A 42 41.29 -4.86 -20.38
N GLY A 43 40.30 -5.77 -20.39
CA GLY A 43 39.72 -6.33 -19.17
C GLY A 43 38.41 -7.08 -19.40
N PHE A 44 37.36 -6.74 -18.66
CA PHE A 44 36.06 -7.42 -18.70
C PHE A 44 34.87 -6.46 -18.67
N LYS A 45 33.73 -6.92 -19.16
CA LYS A 45 32.45 -6.22 -19.17
C LYS A 45 31.39 -7.09 -18.53
N LEU A 46 30.57 -6.49 -17.67
CA LEU A 46 29.33 -7.08 -17.19
C LEU A 46 28.16 -6.26 -17.72
N SER A 47 27.30 -6.90 -18.50
CA SER A 47 26.05 -6.33 -18.99
C SER A 47 24.88 -7.04 -18.32
N VAL A 48 23.88 -6.28 -17.88
CA VAL A 48 22.71 -6.79 -17.19
C VAL A 48 21.45 -6.24 -17.85
N THR A 49 20.47 -7.12 -18.06
CA THR A 49 19.15 -6.78 -18.64
C THR A 49 18.05 -7.30 -17.74
N ASP A 50 17.06 -6.47 -17.41
CA ASP A 50 15.90 -6.87 -16.61
C ASP A 50 14.69 -7.33 -17.46
N GLU A 51 13.66 -7.86 -16.79
CA GLU A 51 12.42 -8.34 -17.42
C GLU A 51 11.62 -7.25 -18.16
N ASP A 52 11.86 -5.97 -17.86
CA ASP A 52 11.24 -4.82 -18.55
C ASP A 52 12.13 -4.25 -19.67
N ASN A 53 13.22 -4.95 -20.02
CA ASN A 53 14.20 -4.58 -21.03
C ASN A 53 15.07 -3.35 -20.69
N PHE A 54 15.17 -2.94 -19.42
CA PHE A 54 16.20 -1.98 -19.02
C PHE A 54 17.56 -2.67 -18.99
N THR A 55 18.56 -1.99 -19.54
CA THR A 55 19.92 -2.50 -19.63
C THR A 55 20.92 -1.58 -18.96
N ALA A 56 21.96 -2.16 -18.39
CA ALA A 56 23.11 -1.45 -17.89
C ALA A 56 24.38 -2.27 -18.09
N SER A 57 25.51 -1.59 -18.29
CA SER A 57 26.81 -2.26 -18.38
C SER A 57 27.89 -1.47 -17.67
N GLU A 58 28.87 -2.18 -17.13
CA GLU A 58 30.10 -1.64 -16.55
C GLU A 58 31.28 -2.43 -17.06
N GLU A 59 32.39 -1.73 -17.29
CA GLU A 59 33.65 -2.29 -17.72
C GLU A 59 34.69 -2.11 -16.62
N ILE A 60 35.55 -3.11 -16.47
CA ILE A 60 36.69 -3.08 -15.55
C ILE A 60 37.98 -3.32 -16.30
N LEU A 61 38.98 -2.49 -15.98
CA LEU A 61 40.34 -2.61 -16.49
C LEU A 61 41.14 -3.46 -15.51
N ILE A 62 41.61 -4.62 -15.96
CA ILE A 62 42.40 -5.54 -15.15
C ILE A 62 43.35 -6.33 -16.04
N ALA A 63 44.55 -6.60 -15.54
CA ALA A 63 45.47 -7.51 -16.20
C ALA A 63 44.85 -8.91 -16.30
N LYS A 64 44.88 -9.47 -17.51
CA LYS A 64 44.34 -10.79 -17.80
C LYS A 64 45.32 -11.86 -17.37
N GLU A 65 45.17 -12.35 -16.15
CA GLU A 65 45.96 -13.46 -15.62
C GLU A 65 45.20 -14.76 -15.82
N ILE A 66 45.80 -15.75 -16.49
CA ILE A 66 45.18 -17.06 -16.70
C ILE A 66 45.05 -17.75 -15.34
N SER A 67 43.85 -18.26 -15.07
CA SER A 67 43.53 -19.03 -13.87
C SER A 67 44.08 -20.45 -14.00
N ASN A 68 44.69 -20.95 -12.92
CA ASN A 68 45.08 -22.36 -12.79
C ASN A 68 43.87 -23.30 -12.63
N SER A 69 42.69 -22.75 -12.33
CA SER A 69 41.44 -23.51 -12.22
C SER A 69 40.67 -23.48 -13.55
N ALA A 70 40.18 -24.65 -13.96
CA ALA A 70 39.42 -24.83 -15.19
C ALA A 70 37.93 -24.41 -15.09
N ASP A 71 37.50 -23.89 -13.94
CA ASP A 71 36.08 -23.69 -13.62
C ASP A 71 35.74 -22.23 -13.31
N ASN A 72 34.80 -21.68 -14.08
CA ASN A 72 34.24 -20.34 -13.90
C ASN A 72 33.10 -20.27 -12.86
N SER A 73 32.81 -21.37 -12.14
CA SER A 73 31.72 -21.42 -11.15
C SER A 73 31.87 -20.38 -10.04
N GLN A 74 33.10 -19.98 -9.69
CA GLN A 74 33.34 -18.91 -8.73
C GLN A 74 32.80 -17.57 -9.22
N ILE A 75 33.04 -17.21 -10.48
CA ILE A 75 32.52 -15.98 -11.10
C ILE A 75 30.98 -16.00 -11.03
N ARG A 76 30.38 -17.11 -11.47
CA ARG A 76 28.91 -17.29 -11.42
C ARG A 76 28.35 -17.11 -10.01
N LYS A 77 28.97 -17.75 -9.02
CA LYS A 77 28.56 -17.67 -7.61
C LYS A 77 28.67 -16.26 -7.03
N GLN A 78 29.67 -15.47 -7.42
CA GLN A 78 29.81 -14.10 -6.91
C GLN A 78 28.85 -13.12 -7.61
N LEU A 79 28.63 -13.28 -8.91
CA LEU A 79 27.67 -12.46 -9.66
C LEU A 79 26.22 -12.74 -9.24
N ALA A 80 25.87 -13.98 -8.91
CA ALA A 80 24.53 -14.36 -8.44
C ALA A 80 24.14 -13.78 -7.07
N LYS A 81 25.08 -13.25 -6.29
CA LYS A 81 24.82 -12.73 -4.93
C LYS A 81 24.19 -11.34 -4.97
N LEU A 82 22.88 -11.30 -5.24
CA LEU A 82 22.07 -10.08 -5.31
C LEU A 82 21.29 -9.76 -4.01
N GLY A 83 21.64 -10.43 -2.90
CA GLY A 83 20.98 -10.24 -1.61
C GLY A 83 20.99 -8.77 -1.18
N GLY A 84 19.82 -8.25 -0.79
CA GLY A 84 19.62 -6.83 -0.45
C GLY A 84 19.21 -5.93 -1.62
N THR A 85 19.09 -6.47 -2.84
CA THR A 85 18.56 -5.74 -4.00
C THR A 85 17.17 -6.25 -4.39
N ILE A 86 16.47 -5.47 -5.22
CA ILE A 86 15.17 -5.85 -5.80
C ILE A 86 15.29 -6.88 -6.93
N PHE A 87 16.50 -7.33 -7.26
CA PHE A 87 16.78 -8.19 -8.40
C PHE A 87 17.08 -9.63 -8.00
N THR A 88 16.77 -10.57 -8.90
CA THR A 88 17.18 -11.97 -8.84
C THR A 88 17.78 -12.40 -10.17
N ALA A 89 18.88 -13.17 -10.14
CA ALA A 89 19.53 -13.61 -11.37
C ALA A 89 18.80 -14.81 -11.95
N SER A 90 18.18 -14.66 -13.12
CA SER A 90 17.53 -15.76 -13.85
C SER A 90 18.55 -16.54 -14.69
N ASP A 91 19.44 -15.83 -15.38
CA ASP A 91 20.55 -16.43 -16.14
C ASP A 91 21.84 -15.61 -16.02
N ILE A 92 22.98 -16.31 -16.03
CA ILE A 92 24.32 -15.72 -15.98
C ILE A 92 25.18 -16.44 -17.02
N LYS A 93 25.46 -15.74 -18.12
CA LYS A 93 26.35 -16.18 -19.18
C LYS A 93 27.77 -15.69 -18.90
N ILE A 94 28.74 -16.60 -18.97
CA ILE A 94 30.15 -16.32 -18.72
C ILE A 94 30.90 -16.78 -19.97
N ASN A 95 31.30 -15.82 -20.81
CA ASN A 95 31.89 -16.07 -22.11
C ASN A 95 33.27 -15.41 -22.30
N PRO A 96 34.24 -15.56 -21.37
CA PRO A 96 35.62 -15.19 -21.65
C PRO A 96 36.27 -16.21 -22.60
N VAL A 97 37.27 -15.79 -23.37
CA VAL A 97 37.98 -16.68 -24.32
C VAL A 97 38.80 -17.74 -23.55
N GLU A 98 39.38 -17.34 -22.43
CA GLU A 98 40.15 -18.18 -21.51
C GLU A 98 39.61 -18.06 -20.08
N ASN A 99 39.98 -19.00 -19.21
CA ASN A 99 39.68 -18.87 -17.78
C ASN A 99 40.64 -17.89 -17.13
N TYR A 100 40.15 -16.73 -16.70
CA TYR A 100 40.96 -15.71 -16.05
C TYR A 100 40.76 -15.69 -14.54
N PHE A 101 41.84 -15.41 -13.81
CA PHE A 101 41.79 -15.13 -12.40
C PHE A 101 41.30 -13.71 -12.16
N ILE A 102 40.13 -13.59 -11.52
CA ILE A 102 39.55 -12.29 -11.16
C ILE A 102 39.34 -12.24 -9.65
N PRO A 103 39.94 -11.27 -8.94
CA PRO A 103 39.72 -11.08 -7.52
C PRO A 103 38.23 -10.92 -7.18
N VAL A 104 37.79 -11.57 -6.09
CA VAL A 104 36.40 -11.53 -5.63
C VAL A 104 35.94 -10.10 -5.29
N SER A 105 36.84 -9.25 -4.79
CA SER A 105 36.56 -7.82 -4.55
C SER A 105 36.15 -7.12 -5.84
N ILE A 106 36.88 -7.33 -6.93
CA ILE A 106 36.63 -6.71 -8.23
C ILE A 106 35.32 -7.20 -8.83
N LEU A 107 35.02 -8.51 -8.74
CA LEU A 107 33.71 -9.05 -9.16
C LEU A 107 32.55 -8.45 -8.37
N ASN A 108 32.71 -8.31 -7.04
CA ASN A 108 31.68 -7.72 -6.19
C ASN A 108 31.47 -6.24 -6.49
N ASP A 109 32.55 -5.48 -6.74
CA ASP A 109 32.47 -4.07 -7.09
C ASP A 109 31.85 -3.87 -8.47
N LEU A 110 32.25 -4.67 -9.46
CA LEU A 110 31.64 -4.67 -10.80
C LEU A 110 30.13 -4.96 -10.70
N ARG A 111 29.74 -6.01 -9.96
CA ARG A 111 28.34 -6.35 -9.73
C ARG A 111 27.58 -5.18 -9.10
N ARG A 112 28.10 -4.58 -8.02
CA ARG A 112 27.45 -3.45 -7.34
C ARG A 112 27.23 -2.28 -8.29
N LYS A 113 28.27 -1.87 -9.02
CA LYS A 113 28.20 -0.75 -9.97
C LYS A 113 27.19 -0.98 -11.08
N VAL A 114 27.15 -2.17 -11.69
CA VAL A 114 26.16 -2.46 -12.75
C VAL A 114 24.75 -2.46 -12.22
N ILE A 115 24.53 -3.05 -11.04
CA ILE A 115 23.19 -3.09 -10.43
C ILE A 115 22.73 -1.68 -10.02
N ASP A 116 23.61 -0.85 -9.48
CA ASP A 116 23.29 0.55 -9.17
C ASP A 116 22.94 1.33 -10.45
N LYS A 117 23.70 1.14 -11.53
CA LYS A 117 23.39 1.72 -12.84
C LYS A 117 22.05 1.26 -13.38
N LEU A 118 21.75 -0.04 -13.33
CA LEU A 118 20.48 -0.61 -13.76
C LEU A 118 19.31 0.01 -12.99
N LEU A 119 19.46 0.14 -11.67
CA LEU A 119 18.46 0.76 -10.81
C LEU A 119 18.20 2.22 -11.20
N GLN A 120 19.25 2.99 -11.51
CA GLN A 120 19.09 4.36 -12.02
C GLN A 120 18.44 4.41 -13.40
N THR A 121 18.83 3.53 -14.32
CA THR A 121 18.19 3.40 -15.65
C THR A 121 16.70 3.11 -15.51
N ARG A 122 16.32 2.24 -14.58
CA ARG A 122 14.91 1.89 -14.31
C ARG A 122 14.14 3.05 -13.72
N ILE A 123 14.70 3.77 -12.74
CA ILE A 123 14.05 4.96 -12.15
C ILE A 123 13.82 6.05 -13.20
N THR A 124 14.83 6.33 -14.02
CA THR A 124 14.78 7.39 -15.03
C THR A 124 13.93 7.00 -16.24
N GLY A 125 13.92 5.72 -16.60
CA GLY A 125 13.16 5.18 -17.71
C GLY A 125 11.73 4.78 -17.38
N TYR A 126 11.35 4.75 -16.09
CA TYR A 126 10.00 4.42 -15.67
C TYR A 126 9.00 5.45 -16.21
N LYS A 127 8.10 4.97 -17.07
CA LYS A 127 7.00 5.77 -17.62
C LYS A 127 5.71 5.31 -16.96
N ILE A 128 5.02 6.24 -16.32
CA ILE A 128 3.66 6.01 -15.85
C ILE A 128 2.77 5.99 -17.08
N GLU A 129 2.15 4.86 -17.37
CA GLU A 129 1.10 4.81 -18.37
C GLU A 129 -0.08 5.65 -17.87
N PRO A 130 -0.52 6.66 -18.64
CA PRO A 130 -1.65 7.48 -18.22
C PRO A 130 -2.90 6.60 -18.23
N LEU A 131 -3.42 6.28 -17.05
CA LEU A 131 -4.73 5.65 -16.94
C LEU A 131 -5.78 6.66 -17.42
N THR A 132 -6.34 6.43 -18.61
CA THR A 132 -7.49 7.20 -19.09
C THR A 132 -8.73 6.68 -18.39
N ILE A 133 -9.34 7.52 -17.54
CA ILE A 133 -10.64 7.22 -16.96
C ILE A 133 -11.71 7.52 -18.02
N ASP A 134 -12.42 6.49 -18.46
CA ASP A 134 -13.62 6.67 -19.28
C ASP A 134 -14.70 7.36 -18.45
N LYS A 135 -15.00 8.59 -18.82
CA LYS A 135 -15.97 9.43 -18.12
C LYS A 135 -17.39 8.95 -18.44
N THR A 136 -18.10 8.41 -17.46
CA THR A 136 -19.50 8.02 -17.60
C THR A 136 -20.45 9.17 -17.24
N GLU A 137 -21.68 9.12 -17.76
CA GLU A 137 -22.73 10.12 -17.52
C GLU A 137 -23.97 9.52 -16.81
N ILE A 138 -23.79 8.40 -16.12
CA ILE A 138 -24.87 7.70 -15.41
C ILE A 138 -25.47 8.63 -14.34
N PRO A 139 -26.77 8.95 -14.36
CA PRO A 139 -27.33 9.94 -13.43
C PRO A 139 -27.11 9.56 -11.96
N TYR A 140 -26.74 10.54 -11.14
CA TYR A 140 -26.64 10.39 -9.69
C TYR A 140 -28.06 10.31 -9.08
N PRO A 141 -28.29 9.52 -8.01
CA PRO A 141 -29.63 9.33 -7.45
C PRO A 141 -30.30 10.60 -6.91
N TYR A 142 -29.51 11.63 -6.60
CA TYR A 142 -29.98 12.88 -5.99
C TYR A 142 -29.56 14.10 -6.81
N LYS A 143 -30.42 15.12 -6.85
CA LYS A 143 -30.13 16.39 -7.53
C LYS A 143 -29.37 17.41 -6.68
N LYS A 144 -29.40 17.21 -5.36
CA LYS A 144 -28.73 18.06 -4.37
C LYS A 144 -27.81 17.20 -3.53
N ALA A 145 -26.56 17.62 -3.39
CA ALA A 145 -25.57 16.99 -2.54
C ALA A 145 -25.29 17.89 -1.34
N ASP A 146 -25.56 17.38 -0.15
CA ASP A 146 -25.24 18.05 1.11
C ASP A 146 -23.83 17.66 1.60
N TYR A 147 -23.46 18.18 2.77
CA TYR A 147 -22.19 17.87 3.42
C TYR A 147 -21.95 16.36 3.65
N ARG A 148 -22.99 15.52 3.65
CA ARG A 148 -22.87 14.06 3.88
C ARG A 148 -22.23 13.34 2.70
N GLN A 149 -22.22 13.95 1.52
CA GLN A 149 -21.58 13.41 0.32
C GLN A 149 -20.06 13.60 0.29
N ASN A 150 -19.49 14.33 1.26
CA ASN A 150 -18.05 14.55 1.41
C ASN A 150 -17.33 15.01 0.12
N ILE A 151 -17.98 15.90 -0.63
CA ILE A 151 -17.47 16.46 -1.90
C ILE A 151 -16.40 17.50 -1.59
N SER A 152 -15.19 17.02 -1.32
CA SER A 152 -14.11 17.77 -0.67
C SER A 152 -13.11 18.45 -1.61
N ASN A 153 -13.25 18.27 -2.92
CA ASN A 153 -12.35 18.88 -3.90
C ASN A 153 -13.05 19.13 -5.24
N HIS A 154 -12.46 20.01 -6.04
CA HIS A 154 -12.99 20.42 -7.34
C HIS A 154 -13.10 19.29 -8.38
N LEU A 155 -12.30 18.22 -8.28
CA LEU A 155 -12.42 17.05 -9.17
C LEU A 155 -13.68 16.24 -8.84
N ALA A 156 -13.99 16.10 -7.55
CA ALA A 156 -15.23 15.50 -7.08
C ALA A 156 -16.42 16.35 -7.55
N GLU A 157 -16.41 17.67 -7.36
CA GLU A 157 -17.49 18.55 -7.85
C GLU A 157 -17.79 18.36 -9.35
N LYS A 158 -16.74 18.30 -10.18
CA LYS A 158 -16.87 18.01 -11.63
C LYS A 158 -17.52 16.65 -11.90
N PHE A 159 -17.19 15.64 -11.11
CA PHE A 159 -17.84 14.33 -11.19
C PHE A 159 -19.33 14.44 -10.89
N TYR A 160 -19.72 15.03 -9.75
CA TYR A 160 -21.12 15.13 -9.36
C TYR A 160 -21.95 15.95 -10.34
N HIS A 161 -21.43 17.07 -10.85
CA HIS A 161 -22.09 17.86 -11.89
C HIS A 161 -22.28 17.09 -13.19
N ARG A 162 -21.27 16.33 -13.64
CA ARG A 162 -21.39 15.46 -14.82
C ARG A 162 -22.50 14.41 -14.64
N HIS A 163 -22.70 13.95 -13.42
CA HIS A 163 -23.77 13.00 -13.08
C HIS A 163 -25.11 13.68 -12.74
N GLY A 164 -25.27 14.97 -13.04
CA GLY A 164 -26.56 15.67 -12.97
C GLY A 164 -26.94 16.21 -11.59
N VAL A 165 -25.99 16.33 -10.67
CA VAL A 165 -26.16 17.08 -9.42
C VAL A 165 -26.05 18.58 -9.72
N GLU A 166 -27.06 19.34 -9.29
CA GLU A 166 -27.20 20.76 -9.61
C GLU A 166 -26.69 21.64 -8.46
N GLU A 167 -27.01 21.25 -7.22
CA GLU A 167 -26.59 21.98 -6.02
C GLU A 167 -25.63 21.11 -5.21
N ILE A 168 -24.42 21.63 -4.99
CA ILE A 168 -23.42 21.02 -4.12
C ILE A 168 -23.17 21.99 -2.96
N GLU A 169 -23.57 21.61 -1.76
CA GLU A 169 -23.18 22.33 -0.57
C GLU A 169 -21.68 22.13 -0.32
N ASN A 170 -20.99 23.22 -0.02
CA ASN A 170 -19.55 23.20 0.25
C ASN A 170 -19.30 22.27 1.45
N SER A 171 -18.52 21.19 1.25
CA SER A 171 -18.12 20.30 2.32
C SER A 171 -17.02 20.97 3.17
N THR A 172 -17.38 22.06 3.84
CA THR A 172 -16.46 22.72 4.77
C THR A 172 -16.19 21.75 5.94
N ARG A 173 -14.98 21.83 6.51
CA ARG A 173 -14.59 21.00 7.67
C ARG A 173 -15.45 21.24 8.92
N ARG A 174 -16.35 22.22 8.91
CA ARG A 174 -17.26 22.54 10.02
C ARG A 174 -18.65 21.99 9.67
N ILE A 175 -18.86 20.74 10.05
CA ILE A 175 -20.17 20.10 9.97
C ILE A 175 -21.10 20.80 10.98
N THR A 176 -22.17 21.42 10.48
CA THR A 176 -23.22 22.05 11.30
C THR A 176 -24.38 21.10 11.62
N GLY A 177 -24.46 19.96 10.93
CA GLY A 177 -25.48 18.93 11.13
C GLY A 177 -25.02 17.75 11.99
N PRO A 178 -25.83 16.67 12.08
CA PRO A 178 -25.43 15.46 12.81
C PRO A 178 -24.18 14.84 12.17
N LEU A 179 -23.23 14.45 13.02
CA LEU A 179 -22.02 13.71 12.63
C LEU A 179 -22.34 12.27 12.25
N MET A 180 -23.32 11.67 12.91
CA MET A 180 -23.72 10.28 12.69
C MET A 180 -25.23 10.15 12.79
N THR A 181 -25.80 9.38 11.87
CA THR A 181 -27.18 8.90 11.90
C THR A 181 -27.14 7.38 12.04
N THR A 182 -27.81 6.82 13.04
CA THR A 182 -27.80 5.38 13.28
C THR A 182 -29.20 4.86 13.59
N LYS A 183 -29.46 3.61 13.21
CA LYS A 183 -30.67 2.87 13.58
C LYS A 183 -30.62 2.33 15.02
N LEU A 184 -29.42 2.25 15.61
CA LEU A 184 -29.28 1.87 17.02
C LEU A 184 -29.90 2.98 17.88
N CYS A 185 -30.90 2.62 18.69
CA CYS A 185 -31.62 3.58 19.52
C CYS A 185 -31.36 3.28 21.00
N LEU A 186 -30.66 4.18 21.70
CA LEU A 186 -30.37 4.00 23.13
C LEU A 186 -31.65 3.94 23.98
N LYS A 187 -32.74 4.62 23.57
CA LYS A 187 -34.04 4.46 24.25
C LYS A 187 -34.60 3.05 24.10
N HIS A 188 -34.44 2.43 22.93
CA HIS A 188 -34.86 1.04 22.71
C HIS A 188 -34.07 0.10 23.63
N GLU A 189 -32.74 0.18 23.59
CA GLU A 189 -31.86 -0.69 24.39
C GLU A 189 -32.08 -0.56 25.91
N ASN A 190 -32.52 0.63 26.37
CA ASN A 190 -32.81 0.88 27.78
C ASN A 190 -34.31 0.70 28.14
N ASN A 191 -35.13 0.11 27.27
CA ASN A 191 -36.57 -0.09 27.46
C ASN A 191 -37.39 1.21 27.65
N LEU A 192 -36.89 2.35 27.16
CA LEU A 192 -37.51 3.68 27.23
C LEU A 192 -38.24 4.08 25.93
N CYS A 193 -38.38 3.16 24.96
CA CYS A 193 -39.05 3.45 23.70
C CYS A 193 -40.59 3.52 23.86
N HIS A 194 -41.16 4.72 23.70
CA HIS A 194 -42.62 4.93 23.81
C HIS A 194 -43.46 4.19 22.75
N LYS A 195 -42.85 3.75 21.64
CA LYS A 195 -43.56 2.98 20.60
C LYS A 195 -43.71 1.49 20.96
N GLN A 196 -42.84 0.94 21.79
CA GLN A 196 -42.82 -0.49 22.10
C GLN A 196 -43.20 -0.80 23.55
N ASN A 197 -42.93 0.12 24.48
CA ASN A 197 -43.22 -0.04 25.89
C ASN A 197 -44.23 1.02 26.34
N SER A 198 -45.34 0.59 26.94
CA SER A 198 -46.34 1.48 27.57
C SER A 198 -45.85 2.12 28.87
N ASN A 199 -44.59 1.86 29.27
CA ASN A 199 -44.03 2.28 30.53
C ASN A 199 -43.58 3.75 30.47
N ASN A 200 -44.21 4.59 31.28
CA ASN A 200 -44.06 6.04 31.32
C ASN A 200 -42.79 6.50 32.09
N LYS A 201 -41.69 5.75 32.02
CA LYS A 201 -40.41 6.19 32.60
C LYS A 201 -39.86 7.35 31.76
N LYS A 202 -40.16 8.58 32.18
CA LYS A 202 -39.67 9.80 31.56
C LYS A 202 -38.26 10.08 32.06
N PHE A 203 -37.28 9.91 31.19
CA PHE A 203 -35.94 10.42 31.42
C PHE A 203 -35.82 11.79 30.75
N THR A 204 -35.17 12.74 31.41
CA THR A 204 -35.06 14.11 30.93
C THR A 204 -34.01 14.17 29.82
N GLU A 205 -34.43 14.58 28.63
CA GLU A 205 -33.52 14.90 27.51
C GLU A 205 -32.79 16.23 27.76
N PRO A 206 -31.60 16.44 27.16
CA PRO A 206 -30.92 15.62 26.15
C PRO A 206 -30.02 14.50 26.72
N TYR A 207 -29.81 13.46 25.91
CA TYR A 207 -28.85 12.39 26.19
C TYR A 207 -27.47 12.77 25.65
N TYR A 208 -26.41 12.22 26.27
CA TYR A 208 -25.04 12.44 25.84
C TYR A 208 -24.23 11.15 25.82
N LEU A 209 -23.38 11.02 24.80
CA LEU A 209 -22.31 10.04 24.75
C LEU A 209 -21.00 10.73 25.10
N THR A 210 -20.15 10.07 25.88
CA THR A 210 -18.86 10.61 26.30
C THR A 210 -17.74 9.66 25.91
N ASP A 211 -16.69 10.19 25.28
CA ASP A 211 -15.45 9.48 25.00
C ASP A 211 -14.28 10.32 25.52
N GLY A 212 -13.76 9.94 26.68
CA GLY A 212 -12.80 10.75 27.44
C GLY A 212 -13.34 12.17 27.74
N ASN A 213 -12.67 13.18 27.17
CA ASN A 213 -13.04 14.60 27.34
C ASN A 213 -14.02 15.11 26.27
N ILE A 214 -14.42 14.26 25.31
CA ILE A 214 -15.32 14.66 24.22
C ILE A 214 -16.75 14.26 24.59
N ARG A 215 -17.68 15.19 24.39
CA ARG A 215 -19.11 14.99 24.63
C ARG A 215 -19.89 15.13 23.34
N PHE A 216 -20.80 14.21 23.11
CA PHE A 216 -21.68 14.21 21.96
C PHE A 216 -23.12 14.25 22.41
N ARG A 217 -23.87 15.20 21.86
CA ARG A 217 -25.30 15.35 22.13
C ARG A 217 -26.09 14.40 21.25
N VAL A 218 -27.03 13.69 21.85
CA VAL A 218 -27.87 12.69 21.18
C VAL A 218 -29.28 13.23 21.05
N GLU A 219 -29.81 13.19 19.83
CA GLU A 219 -31.23 13.45 19.53
C GLU A 219 -31.88 12.18 18.97
N PHE A 220 -33.18 12.03 19.23
CA PHE A 220 -33.96 10.88 18.76
C PHE A 220 -35.02 11.31 17.75
N ASP A 221 -34.89 10.88 16.50
CA ASP A 221 -35.98 10.93 15.53
C ASP A 221 -36.86 9.69 15.73
N CYS A 222 -37.76 9.79 16.71
CA CYS A 222 -38.72 8.73 17.00
C CYS A 222 -39.66 8.44 15.82
N LYS A 223 -39.87 9.38 14.89
CA LYS A 223 -40.77 9.17 13.73
C LYS A 223 -40.15 8.17 12.77
N ASN A 224 -38.91 8.41 12.36
CA ASN A 224 -38.17 7.57 11.43
C ASN A 224 -37.35 6.46 12.11
N CYS A 225 -37.37 6.39 13.45
CA CYS A 225 -36.61 5.44 14.26
C CYS A 225 -35.09 5.55 14.04
N PHE A 226 -34.57 6.78 14.02
CA PHE A 226 -33.14 7.06 13.97
C PHE A 226 -32.66 7.81 15.21
N MET A 227 -31.40 7.61 15.55
CA MET A 227 -30.67 8.39 16.53
C MET A 227 -29.63 9.26 15.80
N LEU A 228 -29.61 10.54 16.14
CA LEU A 228 -28.72 11.54 15.58
C LEU A 228 -27.69 11.95 16.64
N ILE A 229 -26.42 12.00 16.24
CA ILE A 229 -25.31 12.35 17.13
C ILE A 229 -24.69 13.66 16.64
N PHE A 230 -24.62 14.63 17.54
CA PHE A 230 -24.05 15.95 17.30
C PHE A 230 -22.80 16.15 18.15
N LYS A 231 -21.81 16.85 17.61
CA LYS A 231 -20.67 17.32 18.39
C LYS A 231 -21.08 18.55 19.19
N GLU A 232 -20.77 18.54 20.48
CA GLU A 232 -20.84 19.73 21.34
C GLU A 232 -19.54 20.54 21.25
#